data_AF-A0A091B3C2-F1
#
_entry.id   AF-A0A091B3C2-F1
#
_cell.length_a   1.000
_cell.length_b   1.000
_cell.length_c   1.000
_cell.angle_alpha   90.00
_cell.angle_beta   90.00
_cell.angle_gamma   90.00
#
_symmetry.space_group_name_H-M   'P 1'
#
loop_
_entity.id
_entity.type
_entity.pdbx_description
1 polymer ?
#
loop_
_entity_poly.entity_id
_entity_poly.type
_entity_poly.pdbx_seq_one_letter_code
_entity_poly.pdbx_strand_id
1 'polypeptide(L)'
;MGEVTTRIHWTNEPYRWHVNTGEEVFVVLDGVVEMRYRIDATEYSALLGPGDIFHACEGLAHVAHPIGEARILVVEQAGSE
;
A
#
# COMPACT_ATOMS: atom_id res chain seq x y z
N MET A 1 -13.08 12.91 -14.53
CA MET A 1 -11.80 13.16 -13.84
C MET A 1 -12.11 13.18 -12.36
N GLY A 2 -11.79 12.10 -11.65
CA GLY A 2 -11.90 12.07 -10.19
C GLY A 2 -10.79 12.92 -9.56
N GLU A 3 -10.99 13.35 -8.32
CA GLU A 3 -9.92 13.97 -7.54
C GLU A 3 -8.92 12.88 -7.12
N VAL A 4 -7.62 13.15 -7.29
CA VAL A 4 -6.53 12.28 -6.82
C VAL A 4 -5.98 12.89 -5.55
N THR A 5 -5.81 12.09 -4.51
CA THR A 5 -5.21 12.52 -3.25
C THR A 5 -3.83 11.92 -3.07
N THR A 6 -3.03 12.56 -2.24
CA THR A 6 -1.68 12.12 -1.92
C THR A 6 -1.46 12.28 -0.42
N ARG A 7 -1.00 11.22 0.24
CA ARG A 7 -0.72 11.20 1.68
C ARG A 7 0.65 10.62 1.94
N ILE A 8 1.33 11.18 2.94
CA ILE A 8 2.57 10.62 3.47
C ILE A 8 2.27 10.04 4.84
N HIS A 9 2.66 8.80 5.05
CA HIS A 9 2.51 8.07 6.30
C HIS A 9 3.89 7.77 6.90
N TRP A 10 3.97 7.90 8.23
CA TRP A 10 5.10 7.46 9.04
C TRP A 10 4.55 6.46 10.05
N THR A 11 5.02 5.22 9.98
CA THR A 11 4.55 4.18 10.88
C THR A 11 5.58 3.07 11.02
N ASN A 12 5.54 2.41 12.17
CA ASN A 12 6.22 1.16 12.45
C ASN A 12 5.23 0.03 12.80
N GLU A 13 3.93 0.30 12.72
CA GLU A 13 2.86 -0.65 13.00
C GLU A 13 2.24 -1.16 11.69
N PRO A 14 1.85 -2.44 11.63
CA PRO A 14 1.12 -3.00 10.50
C PRO A 14 -0.21 -2.27 10.25
N TYR A 15 -0.55 -2.12 8.98
CA TYR A 15 -1.87 -1.66 8.56
C TYR A 15 -2.92 -2.75 8.78
N ARG A 16 -4.18 -2.44 8.46
CA ARG A 16 -5.26 -3.42 8.42
C ARG A 16 -5.47 -3.92 6.99
N TRP A 17 -5.85 -5.18 6.87
CA TRP A 17 -6.34 -5.72 5.61
C TRP A 17 -7.52 -4.89 5.12
N HIS A 18 -7.42 -4.42 3.88
CA HIS A 18 -8.49 -3.73 3.18
C HIS A 18 -8.53 -4.20 1.72
N VAL A 19 -9.63 -3.88 1.05
CA VAL A 19 -9.86 -4.17 -0.37
C VAL A 19 -10.01 -2.84 -1.07
N ASN A 20 -9.14 -2.57 -2.03
CA ASN A 20 -9.15 -1.30 -2.74
C ASN A 20 -10.45 -1.12 -3.52
N THR A 21 -11.08 0.02 -3.28
CA THR A 21 -12.30 0.48 -3.97
C THR A 21 -11.98 1.37 -5.18
N GLY A 22 -10.70 1.59 -5.45
CA GLY A 22 -10.16 2.28 -6.61
C GLY A 22 -8.66 2.06 -6.74
N GLU A 23 -8.05 2.69 -7.75
CA GLU A 23 -6.62 2.55 -8.01
C GLU A 23 -5.77 3.24 -6.93
N GLU A 24 -4.76 2.54 -6.43
CA GLU A 24 -3.81 3.05 -5.44
C GLU A 24 -2.36 2.72 -5.80
N VAL A 25 -1.48 3.71 -5.63
CA VAL A 25 -0.04 3.56 -5.76
C VAL A 25 0.63 3.81 -4.40
N PHE A 26 1.31 2.80 -3.91
CA PHE A 26 2.07 2.80 -2.66
C PHE A 26 3.56 2.84 -2.98
N VAL A 27 4.28 3.82 -2.43
CA VAL A 27 5.72 3.99 -2.64
C VAL A 27 6.43 4.03 -1.31
N VAL A 28 7.44 3.18 -1.13
CA VAL A 28 8.32 3.27 0.05
C VAL A 28 9.34 4.37 -0.22
N LEU A 29 9.30 5.43 0.59
CA LEU A 29 10.27 6.52 0.52
C LEU A 29 11.51 6.24 1.37
N ASP A 30 11.34 5.51 2.47
CA ASP A 30 12.40 5.12 3.40
C ASP A 30 11.94 3.95 4.28
N GLY A 31 12.88 3.13 4.75
CA GLY A 31 12.58 1.91 5.51
C GLY A 31 12.24 0.70 4.63
N VAL A 32 11.64 -0.34 5.22
CA VAL A 32 11.26 -1.59 4.53
C VAL A 32 9.84 -1.96 4.89
N VAL A 33 9.05 -2.41 3.91
CA VAL A 33 7.68 -2.87 4.09
C VAL A 33 7.51 -4.25 3.48
N GLU A 34 6.99 -5.21 4.23
CA GLU A 34 6.43 -6.42 3.66
C GLU A 34 4.98 -6.13 3.23
N MET A 35 4.74 -6.08 1.93
CA MET A 35 3.41 -5.97 1.37
C MET A 35 2.82 -7.37 1.19
N ARG A 36 1.67 -7.65 1.80
CA ARG A 36 0.93 -8.91 1.61
C ARG A 36 -0.33 -8.63 0.84
N TYR A 37 -0.66 -9.48 -0.13
CA TYR A 37 -1.83 -9.29 -1.00
C TYR A 37 -2.43 -10.63 -1.41
N ARG A 38 -3.70 -10.62 -1.85
CA ARG A 38 -4.41 -11.84 -2.28
C ARG A 38 -4.89 -11.77 -3.71
N ILE A 39 -4.63 -12.83 -4.46
CA ILE A 39 -5.16 -13.06 -5.81
C ILE A 39 -5.78 -14.45 -5.83
N ASP A 40 -7.04 -14.57 -6.26
CA ASP A 40 -7.78 -15.84 -6.31
C ASP A 40 -7.70 -16.65 -5.00
N ALA A 41 -7.89 -15.95 -3.87
CA ALA A 41 -7.79 -16.48 -2.50
C ALA A 41 -6.40 -17.01 -2.07
N THR A 42 -5.38 -16.87 -2.92
CA THR A 42 -3.99 -17.19 -2.58
C THR A 42 -3.29 -15.94 -2.05
N GLU A 43 -2.61 -16.06 -0.91
CA GLU A 43 -1.84 -14.98 -0.31
C GLU A 43 -0.40 -14.97 -0.84
N TYR A 44 0.06 -13.78 -1.21
CA TYR A 44 1.39 -13.49 -1.71
C TYR A 44 2.03 -12.41 -0.84
N SER A 45 3.36 -12.33 -0.85
CA SER A 45 4.07 -11.22 -0.24
C SER A 45 5.22 -10.72 -1.11
N ALA A 46 5.53 -9.43 -0.95
CA ALA A 46 6.67 -8.76 -1.55
C ALA A 46 7.35 -7.89 -0.50
N LEU A 47 8.68 -7.93 -0.47
CA LEU A 47 9.47 -6.99 0.32
C LEU A 47 9.77 -5.76 -0.53
N LEU A 48 9.41 -4.59 -0.02
CA LEU A 48 9.57 -3.31 -0.68
C LEU A 48 10.58 -2.47 0.13
N GLY A 49 11.60 -1.97 -0.55
CA GLY A 49 12.56 -1.00 -0.02
C GLY A 49 12.39 0.40 -0.64
N PRO A 50 13.27 1.35 -0.29
CA PRO A 50 13.15 2.73 -0.77
C PRO A 50 13.19 2.81 -2.31
N GLY A 51 12.18 3.46 -2.89
CA GLY A 51 12.00 3.61 -4.33
C GLY A 51 11.14 2.52 -4.97
N ASP A 52 10.85 1.41 -4.26
CA ASP A 52 9.95 0.39 -4.76
C ASP A 52 8.50 0.89 -4.75
N ILE A 53 7.76 0.48 -5.76
CA ILE A 53 6.37 0.87 -6.01
C ILE A 53 5.51 -0.38 -6.00
N PHE A 54 4.42 -0.34 -5.25
CA PHE A 54 3.36 -1.32 -5.29
C PHE A 54 2.08 -0.67 -5.82
N HIS A 55 1.51 -1.27 -6.86
CA HIS A 55 0.27 -0.82 -7.47
C HIS A 55 -0.85 -1.78 -7.07
N ALA A 56 -1.83 -1.26 -6.33
CA ALA A 56 -3.04 -1.97 -5.95
C ALA A 56 -4.20 -1.53 -6.85
N CYS A 57 -4.64 -2.44 -7.72
CA CYS A 57 -5.81 -2.22 -8.55
C CYS A 57 -7.11 -2.31 -7.73
N GLU A 58 -8.20 -1.77 -8.28
CA GLU A 58 -9.54 -1.97 -7.72
C GLU A 58 -9.84 -3.47 -7.50
N GLY A 59 -10.32 -3.80 -6.30
CA GLY A 59 -10.66 -5.16 -5.87
C GLY A 59 -9.49 -5.96 -5.26
N LEU A 60 -8.27 -5.43 -5.25
CA LEU A 60 -7.13 -6.11 -4.63
C LEU A 60 -7.21 -6.01 -3.10
N ALA A 61 -7.19 -7.17 -2.44
CA ALA A 61 -7.05 -7.22 -0.98
C ALA A 61 -5.57 -7.19 -0.60
N HIS A 62 -5.15 -6.23 0.23
CA HIS A 62 -3.76 -6.12 0.65
C HIS A 62 -3.58 -5.54 2.07
N VAL A 63 -2.37 -5.67 2.59
CA VAL A 63 -1.93 -5.08 3.87
C VAL A 63 -0.42 -4.82 3.86
N ALA A 64 -0.04 -3.62 4.30
CA ALA A 64 1.36 -3.24 4.47
C ALA A 64 1.84 -3.56 5.90
N HIS A 65 2.97 -4.26 6.03
CA HIS A 65 3.63 -4.57 7.28
C HIS A 65 5.03 -3.92 7.31
N PRO A 66 5.18 -2.71 7.90
CA PRO A 66 6.49 -2.11 8.10
C PRO A 66 7.43 -3.01 8.93
N ILE A 67 8.69 -3.11 8.51
CA ILE A 67 9.74 -3.79 9.27
C ILE A 67 10.59 -2.71 9.95
N GLY A 68 10.13 -2.28 11.12
CA GLY A 68 10.63 -1.07 11.77
C GLY A 68 9.94 0.19 11.24
N GLU A 69 10.57 1.36 11.43
CA GLU A 69 10.00 2.62 10.93
C GLU A 69 10.08 2.69 9.39
N ALA A 70 8.96 3.03 8.76
CA ALA A 70 8.88 3.26 7.32
C ALA A 70 8.20 4.59 7.00
N ARG A 71 8.59 5.18 5.87
CA ARG A 71 8.01 6.40 5.30
C ARG A 71 7.40 6.04 3.96
N ILE A 72 6.11 6.28 3.82
CA ILE A 72 5.32 5.78 2.71
C ILE A 72 4.59 6.94 2.04
N LEU A 73 4.61 6.99 0.73
CA LEU A 73 3.73 7.84 -0.08
C LEU A 73 2.60 6.98 -0.65
N VAL A 74 1.36 7.38 -0.40
CA VAL A 74 0.16 6.77 -1.00
C VAL A 74 -0.47 7.80 -1.94
N VAL A 75 -0.75 7.37 -3.17
CA VAL A 75 -1.49 8.13 -4.18
C VAL A 75 -2.73 7.32 -4.55
N GLU A 76 -3.91 7.88 -4.34
CA GLU A 76 -5.19 7.16 -4.49
C GLU A 76 -6.28 8.09 -5.02
N GLN A 77 -7.39 7.51 -5.47
CA GLN A 77 -8.59 8.29 -5.77
C GLN A 77 -9.20 8.85 -4.48
N ALA A 78 -9.66 10.10 -4.50
CA ALA A 78 -10.27 10.72 -3.32
C ALA A 78 -11.45 9.90 -2.81
N GLY A 79 -11.37 9.47 -1.54
CA GLY A 79 -12.42 8.71 -0.88
C GLY A 79 -12.42 7.21 -1.16
N SER A 80 -11.40 6.67 -1.86
CA SER A 80 -11.18 5.24 -1.89
C SER A 80 -10.53 4.78 -0.58
N GLU A 81 -11.00 3.65 -0.07
CA GLU A 81 -10.28 2.79 0.87
C GLU A 81 -9.75 1.57 0.13
#